data_AF-A0A1C1CB46-F1
#
_entry.id   AF-A0A1C1CB46-F1
#
_cell.length_a   1.000
_cell.length_b   1.000
_cell.length_c   1.000
_cell.angle_alpha   90.00
_cell.angle_beta   90.00
_cell.angle_gamma   90.00
#
_symmetry.space_group_name_H-M   'P 1'
#
loop_
_entity.id
_entity.type
_entity.pdbx_description
1 polymer ?
#
loop_
_entity_poly.entity_id
_entity_poly.type
_entity_poly.pdbx_seq_one_letter_code
_entity_poly.pdbx_strand_id
1 'polypeptide(L)'
;MPLDDGTGNDGVALANGALADEIEALTSIYDGDTLILQPPSAKDTNITAILRLPDSGISFLISFPAEYPDAPPQILGTQSTGDNSRRGQGEVAVSILRDVLGQVFSEGQVCLFDLVEEASPLLVSQDDPHHETDARHHGTAETAHQEYAQDRSASPPLAPDGGPHTYADEPSPVTSQLHSSDSTFLASQAPQWTLSEALTVNKSTFVARACPVHSLDDAQHALAHLVASNKKVAQATHNISAWRIKSRPVAAGSMNAAVSTDIVIQDSDDDGETAAGGRLLHLMQLMDVWNALVVVSRWYGGVKLGPDRFKLINQVGRDALVKGGFAKVKDQHEEGGNKARGKGKGKK
;
A
#
# COMPACT_ATOMS: atom_id res chain seq x y z
N MET A 1 -6.94 20.75 -39.11
CA MET A 1 -5.65 20.08 -38.88
C MET A 1 -5.97 18.82 -38.09
N PRO A 2 -5.58 17.62 -38.53
CA PRO A 2 -6.03 16.40 -37.84
C PRO A 2 -5.34 16.30 -36.48
N LEU A 3 -6.13 15.93 -35.48
CA LEU A 3 -5.74 15.64 -34.11
C LEU A 3 -5.08 14.27 -34.09
N ASP A 4 -3.88 14.20 -33.54
CA ASP A 4 -3.12 12.99 -33.28
C ASP A 4 -3.64 12.36 -31.97
N ASP A 5 -4.21 11.16 -32.06
CA ASP A 5 -4.78 10.41 -30.93
C ASP A 5 -3.70 9.49 -30.33
N GLY A 6 -3.07 9.96 -29.25
CA GLY A 6 -1.98 9.32 -28.52
C GLY A 6 -2.34 7.97 -27.88
N THR A 7 -2.47 6.94 -28.69
CA THR A 7 -2.54 5.53 -28.26
C THR A 7 -1.43 4.75 -28.96
N GLY A 8 -0.23 4.83 -28.40
CA GLY A 8 0.97 4.20 -28.96
C GLY A 8 1.87 3.61 -27.90
N ASN A 9 1.35 2.66 -27.11
CA ASN A 9 2.19 1.72 -26.37
C ASN A 9 2.26 0.39 -27.14
N ASP A 10 2.49 0.47 -28.46
CA ASP A 10 2.77 -0.68 -29.31
C ASP A 10 4.20 -1.16 -29.02
N GLY A 11 4.35 -2.02 -28.01
CA GLY A 11 5.38 -3.05 -27.90
C GLY A 11 6.81 -2.71 -28.35
N VAL A 12 7.33 -1.51 -28.07
CA VAL A 12 8.76 -1.23 -28.28
C VAL A 12 9.51 -2.04 -27.25
N ALA A 13 10.18 -3.12 -27.70
CA ALA A 13 11.04 -3.92 -26.85
C ALA A 13 12.10 -3.01 -26.23
N LEU A 14 11.95 -2.74 -24.93
CA LEU A 14 12.94 -2.01 -24.16
C LEU A 14 14.24 -2.79 -24.13
N ALA A 15 15.37 -2.12 -24.35
CA ALA A 15 16.68 -2.75 -24.29
C ALA A 15 17.03 -3.25 -22.88
N ASN A 16 16.42 -2.67 -21.85
CA ASN A 16 16.57 -3.04 -20.46
C ASN A 16 15.40 -3.92 -20.01
N GLY A 17 15.66 -5.23 -19.85
CA GLY A 17 14.64 -6.20 -19.45
C GLY A 17 14.08 -5.98 -18.05
N ALA A 18 14.93 -5.61 -17.08
CA ALA A 18 14.48 -5.36 -15.71
C ALA A 18 13.52 -4.17 -15.62
N LEU A 19 13.79 -3.10 -16.36
CA LEU A 19 12.89 -1.94 -16.49
C LEU A 19 11.58 -2.33 -17.19
N ALA A 20 11.64 -3.13 -18.26
CA ALA A 20 10.45 -3.59 -18.97
C ALA A 20 9.52 -4.39 -18.05
N ASP A 21 10.10 -5.33 -17.31
CA ASP A 21 9.38 -6.18 -16.36
C ASP A 21 8.77 -5.34 -15.24
N GLU A 22 9.52 -4.35 -14.72
CA GLU A 22 9.04 -3.43 -13.69
C GLU A 22 7.91 -2.52 -14.18
N ILE A 23 7.99 -1.98 -15.40
CA ILE A 23 6.94 -1.15 -15.99
C ILE A 23 5.65 -1.94 -16.08
N GLU A 24 5.70 -3.14 -16.65
CA GLU A 24 4.48 -3.93 -16.77
C GLU A 24 3.96 -4.35 -15.38
N ALA A 25 4.83 -4.55 -14.38
CA ALA A 25 4.42 -4.78 -12.99
C ALA A 25 3.72 -3.56 -12.38
N LEU A 26 4.25 -2.35 -12.60
CA LEU A 26 3.59 -1.09 -12.20
C LEU A 26 2.24 -0.94 -12.88
N THR A 27 2.12 -1.19 -14.18
CA THR A 27 0.84 -1.09 -14.91
C THR A 27 -0.19 -2.14 -14.50
N SER A 28 0.22 -3.20 -13.79
CA SER A 28 -0.72 -4.17 -13.17
C SER A 28 -1.33 -3.64 -11.86
N ILE A 29 -0.66 -2.66 -11.26
CA ILE A 29 -1.02 -2.02 -10.01
C ILE A 29 -1.78 -0.74 -10.34
N TYR A 30 -1.09 0.23 -10.94
CA TYR A 30 -1.58 1.55 -11.29
C TYR A 30 -2.07 1.61 -12.74
N ASP A 31 -2.73 2.72 -13.08
CA ASP A 31 -3.11 3.01 -14.45
C ASP A 31 -1.86 3.15 -15.36
N GLY A 32 -2.05 2.83 -16.64
CA GLY A 32 -0.97 2.76 -17.64
C GLY A 32 -0.25 4.08 -17.93
N ASP A 33 -0.67 5.19 -17.35
CA ASP A 33 -0.05 6.51 -17.50
C ASP A 33 0.91 6.87 -16.35
N THR A 34 1.09 5.98 -15.37
CA THR A 34 2.04 6.15 -14.24
C THR A 34 3.47 6.33 -14.75
N LEU A 35 3.88 5.55 -15.76
CA LEU A 35 5.19 5.69 -16.40
C LEU A 35 5.06 5.69 -17.92
N ILE A 36 5.27 6.85 -18.54
CA ILE A 36 5.15 7.05 -19.99
C ILE A 36 6.54 7.18 -20.60
N LEU A 37 6.99 6.13 -21.29
CA LEU A 37 8.27 6.12 -21.98
C LEU A 37 8.34 7.22 -23.04
N GLN A 38 9.48 7.92 -23.07
CA GLN A 38 9.77 8.92 -24.10
C GLN A 38 10.50 8.27 -25.28
N PRO A 39 10.30 8.78 -26.52
CA PRO A 39 11.05 8.32 -27.67
C PRO A 39 12.57 8.42 -27.41
N PRO A 40 13.36 7.42 -27.81
CA PRO A 40 14.80 7.43 -27.58
C PRO A 40 15.45 8.63 -28.27
N SER A 41 16.27 9.37 -27.53
CA SER A 41 17.10 10.44 -28.10
C SER A 41 18.31 9.82 -28.78
N ALA A 42 18.59 10.22 -30.04
CA ALA A 42 19.71 9.68 -30.82
C ALA A 42 21.11 9.90 -30.20
N LYS A 43 21.22 10.65 -29.10
CA LYS A 43 22.47 11.00 -28.43
C LYS A 43 22.62 10.38 -27.04
N ASP A 44 21.58 9.73 -26.51
CA ASP A 44 21.57 9.24 -25.13
C ASP A 44 21.22 7.76 -25.10
N THR A 45 22.03 6.96 -24.42
CA THR A 45 21.75 5.53 -24.19
C THR A 45 20.72 5.32 -23.09
N ASN A 46 20.44 6.36 -22.31
CA ASN A 46 19.52 6.30 -21.19
C ASN A 46 18.07 6.30 -21.68
N ILE A 47 17.25 5.46 -21.06
CA ILE A 47 15.81 5.44 -21.30
C ILE A 47 15.19 6.57 -20.48
N THR A 48 14.42 7.45 -21.10
CA THR A 48 13.74 8.55 -20.40
C THR A 48 12.25 8.27 -20.34
N ALA A 49 11.61 8.61 -19.23
CA ALA A 49 10.16 8.48 -19.05
C ALA A 49 9.58 9.67 -18.29
N ILE A 50 8.28 9.87 -18.46
CA ILE A 50 7.48 10.75 -17.61
C ILE A 50 6.87 9.89 -16.51
N LEU A 51 7.22 10.18 -15.25
CA LEU A 51 6.63 9.58 -14.07
C LEU A 51 5.48 10.48 -13.57
N ARG A 52 4.28 9.90 -13.46
CA ARG A 52 3.11 10.52 -12.84
C ARG A 52 2.79 9.76 -11.57
N LEU A 53 2.76 10.45 -10.44
CA LEU A 53 2.36 9.82 -9.19
C LEU A 53 0.83 9.84 -9.07
N PRO A 54 0.19 8.77 -8.56
CA PRO A 54 -1.23 8.78 -8.25
C PRO A 54 -1.61 9.99 -7.39
N ASP A 55 -2.78 10.56 -7.66
CA ASP A 55 -3.34 11.71 -6.93
C ASP A 55 -2.48 13.00 -6.92
N SER A 56 -1.39 13.06 -7.71
CA SER A 56 -0.57 14.25 -7.88
C SER A 56 -0.80 14.92 -9.24
N GLY A 57 -0.99 16.25 -9.23
CA GLY A 57 -0.98 17.04 -10.46
C GLY A 57 0.43 17.25 -11.06
N ILE A 58 1.47 16.82 -10.35
CA ILE A 58 2.88 16.99 -10.73
C ILE A 58 3.35 15.73 -11.46
N SER A 59 4.10 15.93 -12.54
CA SER A 59 4.78 14.85 -13.26
C SER A 59 6.27 15.16 -13.39
N PHE A 60 7.09 14.12 -13.44
CA PHE A 60 8.55 14.19 -13.38
C PHE A 60 9.17 13.56 -14.62
N LEU A 61 10.30 14.11 -15.07
CA LEU A 61 11.18 13.44 -16.01
C LEU A 61 12.18 12.58 -15.23
N ILE A 62 12.18 11.29 -15.51
CA ILE A 62 13.09 10.31 -14.93
C ILE A 62 13.89 9.65 -16.05
N SER A 63 15.19 9.46 -15.83
CA SER A 63 16.07 8.71 -16.73
C SER A 63 16.58 7.43 -16.06
N PHE A 64 16.73 6.38 -16.86
CA PHE A 64 17.24 5.09 -16.46
C PHE A 64 18.54 4.82 -17.23
N PRO A 65 19.67 4.58 -16.54
CA PRO A 65 20.87 4.11 -17.19
C PRO A 65 20.64 2.70 -17.79
N ALA A 66 21.49 2.31 -18.75
CA ALA A 66 21.41 0.99 -19.35
C ALA A 66 21.63 -0.12 -18.30
N GLU A 67 22.40 0.18 -17.26
CA GLU A 67 22.78 -0.70 -16.15
C GLU A 67 21.71 -0.81 -15.07
N TYR A 68 20.57 -0.11 -15.15
CA TYR A 68 19.48 -0.28 -14.19
C TYR A 68 19.03 -1.76 -14.12
N PRO A 69 18.83 -2.38 -12.93
CA PRO A 69 18.81 -1.80 -11.59
C PRO A 69 20.15 -1.82 -10.83
N ASP A 70 21.26 -2.16 -11.48
CA ASP A 70 22.59 -2.11 -10.85
C ASP A 70 23.10 -0.66 -10.73
N ALA A 71 22.52 0.28 -11.49
CA ALA A 71 22.72 1.72 -11.33
C ALA A 71 21.37 2.44 -11.10
N PRO A 72 21.33 3.49 -10.27
CA PRO A 72 20.08 4.16 -9.92
C PRO A 72 19.51 4.95 -11.11
N PRO A 73 18.18 5.10 -11.20
CA PRO A 73 17.59 6.08 -12.09
C PRO A 73 17.92 7.50 -11.61
N GLN A 74 17.64 8.51 -12.42
CA GLN A 74 17.88 9.91 -12.09
C GLN A 74 16.65 10.77 -12.34
N ILE A 75 16.26 11.57 -11.35
CA ILE A 75 15.21 12.58 -11.51
C ILE A 75 15.80 13.82 -12.20
N LEU A 76 15.44 14.02 -13.47
CA LEU A 76 15.92 15.13 -14.29
C LEU A 76 15.24 16.45 -13.90
N GLY A 77 13.96 16.41 -13.53
CA GLY A 77 13.19 17.57 -13.11
C GLY A 77 11.69 17.34 -13.22
N THR A 78 10.90 18.40 -13.15
CA THR A 78 9.45 18.35 -13.41
C THR A 78 9.17 18.39 -14.90
N GLN A 79 8.25 17.55 -15.37
CA GLN A 79 7.63 17.64 -16.69
C GLN A 79 6.44 18.62 -16.69
N SER A 80 5.64 18.61 -15.63
CA SER A 80 4.52 19.54 -15.40
C SER A 80 4.28 19.67 -13.90
N THR A 81 3.83 20.85 -13.46
CA THR A 81 3.48 21.13 -12.06
C THR A 81 1.97 21.23 -11.83
N GLY A 82 1.14 20.99 -12.85
CA GLY A 82 -0.31 21.11 -12.77
C GLY A 82 -0.83 22.55 -12.84
N ASP A 83 -2.15 22.70 -13.02
CA ASP A 83 -2.81 23.98 -13.37
C ASP A 83 -2.76 25.04 -12.26
N ASN A 84 -2.64 24.63 -10.98
CA ASN A 84 -2.67 25.53 -9.81
C ASN A 84 -1.32 25.63 -9.08
N SER A 85 -0.21 25.36 -9.79
CA SER A 85 1.09 25.28 -9.14
C SER A 85 1.58 26.60 -8.53
N ARG A 86 2.10 26.53 -7.30
CA ARG A 86 2.78 27.66 -6.67
C ARG A 86 4.21 27.77 -7.21
N ARG A 87 4.74 28.99 -7.29
CA ARG A 87 6.14 29.22 -7.67
C ARG A 87 7.07 28.45 -6.73
N GLY A 88 7.92 27.59 -7.28
CA GLY A 88 8.87 26.77 -6.52
C GLY A 88 8.36 25.39 -6.12
N GLN A 89 7.06 25.10 -6.27
CA GLN A 89 6.48 23.79 -5.93
C GLN A 89 7.15 22.65 -6.68
N GLY A 90 7.45 22.82 -7.97
CA GLY A 90 8.15 21.81 -8.75
C GLY A 90 9.58 21.52 -8.26
N GLU A 91 10.31 22.53 -7.79
CA GLU A 91 11.67 22.35 -7.28
C GLU A 91 11.67 21.60 -5.95
N VAL A 92 10.72 21.94 -5.06
CA VAL A 92 10.49 21.21 -3.80
C VAL A 92 10.10 19.76 -4.09
N ALA A 93 9.15 19.54 -5.01
CA ALA A 93 8.71 18.20 -5.40
C ALA A 93 9.85 17.35 -5.98
N VAL A 94 10.73 17.94 -6.79
CA VAL A 94 11.93 17.26 -7.30
C VAL A 94 12.91 16.93 -6.19
N SER A 95 13.10 17.81 -5.20
CA SER A 95 13.95 17.53 -4.04
C SER A 95 13.44 16.33 -3.26
N ILE A 96 12.14 16.33 -2.93
CA ILE A 96 11.48 15.21 -2.23
C ILE A 96 11.69 13.91 -3.01
N LEU A 97 11.42 13.92 -4.31
CA LEU A 97 11.51 12.71 -5.13
C LEU A 97 12.95 12.18 -5.22
N ARG A 98 13.96 13.07 -5.27
CA ARG A 98 15.38 12.67 -5.23
C ARG A 98 15.79 12.09 -3.88
N ASP A 99 15.32 12.68 -2.79
CA ASP A 99 15.61 12.21 -1.44
C ASP A 99 15.01 10.82 -1.20
N VAL A 100 13.74 10.61 -1.61
CA VAL A 100 13.09 9.30 -1.57
C VAL A 100 13.81 8.30 -2.45
N LEU A 101 14.15 8.66 -3.69
CA LEU A 101 14.88 7.77 -4.60
C LEU A 101 16.21 7.30 -4.01
N GLY A 102 16.95 8.18 -3.33
CA GLY A 102 18.20 7.82 -2.65
C GLY A 102 18.01 6.86 -1.47
N GLN A 103 16.82 6.81 -0.88
CA GLN A 103 16.50 5.90 0.23
C GLN A 103 16.00 4.54 -0.25
N VAL A 104 15.17 4.50 -1.29
CA VAL A 104 14.54 3.26 -1.78
C VAL A 104 15.41 2.47 -2.75
N PHE A 105 16.38 3.11 -3.40
CA PHE A 105 17.26 2.42 -4.34
C PHE A 105 18.22 1.47 -3.61
N SER A 106 18.36 0.26 -4.14
CA SER A 106 19.37 -0.72 -3.74
C SER A 106 19.93 -1.39 -4.99
N GLU A 107 21.26 -1.51 -5.06
CA GLU A 107 21.95 -2.10 -6.22
C GLU A 107 21.41 -3.50 -6.54
N GLY A 108 21.02 -3.69 -7.80
CA GLY A 108 20.46 -4.95 -8.31
C GLY A 108 18.98 -5.14 -8.00
N GLN A 109 18.28 -4.17 -7.40
CA GLN A 109 16.84 -4.21 -7.11
C GLN A 109 16.10 -3.08 -7.83
N VAL A 110 14.96 -3.41 -8.41
CA VAL A 110 14.06 -2.44 -9.04
C VAL A 110 13.30 -1.66 -7.94
N CYS A 111 13.11 -0.36 -8.09
CA CYS A 111 12.69 0.53 -6.99
C CYS A 111 11.54 1.50 -7.32
N LEU A 112 10.94 1.44 -8.51
CA LEU A 112 9.94 2.43 -8.93
C LEU A 112 8.63 2.34 -8.13
N PHE A 113 8.22 1.14 -7.72
CA PHE A 113 7.04 1.00 -6.87
C PHE A 113 7.27 1.65 -5.50
N ASP A 114 8.40 1.35 -4.87
CA ASP A 114 8.75 1.93 -3.57
C ASP A 114 8.92 3.45 -3.68
N LEU A 115 9.50 3.94 -4.79
CA LEU A 115 9.57 5.37 -5.09
C LEU A 115 8.19 6.01 -5.17
N VAL A 116 7.24 5.39 -5.86
CA VAL A 116 5.86 5.90 -6.00
C VAL A 116 5.16 5.91 -4.64
N GLU A 117 5.24 4.81 -3.88
CA GLU A 117 4.57 4.67 -2.59
C GLU A 117 5.09 5.65 -1.53
N GLU A 118 6.42 5.82 -1.45
CA GLU A 118 7.03 6.70 -0.45
C GLU A 118 6.93 8.18 -0.84
N ALA A 119 6.96 8.51 -2.13
CA ALA A 119 6.88 9.90 -2.58
C ALA A 119 5.45 10.46 -2.62
N SER A 120 4.44 9.65 -2.95
CA SER A 120 3.06 10.14 -3.16
C SER A 120 2.47 10.87 -1.94
N PRO A 121 2.54 10.33 -0.70
CA PRO A 121 2.02 11.02 0.48
C PRO A 121 2.75 12.33 0.79
N LEU A 122 4.06 12.37 0.53
CA LEU A 122 4.89 13.55 0.77
C LEU A 122 4.52 14.70 -0.17
N LEU A 123 4.20 14.39 -1.43
CA LEU A 123 3.78 15.42 -2.39
C LEU A 123 2.37 15.94 -2.11
N VAL A 124 1.43 15.08 -1.69
CA VAL A 124 0.06 15.50 -1.34
C VAL A 124 0.05 16.44 -0.13
N SER A 125 0.92 16.20 0.86
CA SER A 125 1.01 17.04 2.06
C SER A 125 1.38 18.50 1.79
N GLN A 126 1.99 18.80 0.63
CA GLN A 126 2.38 20.16 0.23
C GLN A 126 1.23 20.97 -0.40
N ASP A 127 0.17 20.30 -0.85
CA ASP A 127 -1.01 20.97 -1.42
C ASP A 127 -1.99 21.47 -0.35
N ASP A 128 -1.77 21.14 0.94
CA ASP A 128 -2.57 21.67 2.04
C ASP A 128 -2.18 23.14 2.35
N PRO A 129 -3.09 24.12 2.17
CA PRO A 129 -2.82 25.55 2.41
C PRO A 129 -2.55 25.93 3.87
N HIS A 130 -2.46 24.98 4.82
CA HIS A 130 -2.27 25.25 6.25
C HIS A 130 -0.87 24.97 6.84
N HIS A 131 0.18 24.79 6.02
CA HIS A 131 1.57 24.74 6.51
C HIS A 131 2.40 25.97 6.08
N GLU A 132 2.15 27.10 6.76
CA GLU A 132 3.12 28.19 6.89
C GLU A 132 3.65 28.19 8.34
N THR A 133 4.94 28.54 8.52
CA THR A 133 5.74 28.60 9.79
C THR A 133 6.37 27.24 10.16
N ASP A 134 7.68 27.01 10.23
CA ASP A 134 8.80 27.81 10.77
C ASP A 134 10.13 27.49 10.06
N ALA A 135 10.59 28.34 9.16
CA ALA A 135 11.97 28.26 8.67
C ALA A 135 12.44 29.62 8.13
N ARG A 136 12.60 30.59 9.03
CA ARG A 136 13.39 31.83 8.86
C ARG A 136 13.28 32.63 10.14
N HIS A 137 14.26 32.55 11.04
CA HIS A 137 14.68 33.68 11.87
C HIS A 137 16.13 33.44 12.34
N HIS A 138 17.02 34.29 11.80
CA HIS A 138 18.18 34.91 12.46
C HIS A 138 19.14 34.01 13.29
N GLY A 139 20.40 33.83 12.93
CA GLY A 139 21.35 34.89 12.60
C GLY A 139 22.02 35.42 13.88
N THR A 140 23.24 34.91 14.13
CA THR A 140 24.37 35.54 14.84
C THR A 140 24.31 35.83 16.37
N ALA A 141 25.31 35.22 17.04
CA ALA A 141 26.21 35.79 18.05
C ALA A 141 25.87 35.76 19.57
N GLU A 142 26.76 35.06 20.28
CA GLU A 142 27.47 35.49 21.49
C GLU A 142 26.82 35.38 22.89
N THR A 143 27.31 34.38 23.64
CA THR A 143 27.84 34.44 25.03
C THR A 143 27.16 35.32 26.08
N ALA A 144 26.60 34.72 27.15
CA ALA A 144 27.10 34.84 28.54
C ALA A 144 26.16 34.22 29.60
N HIS A 145 26.80 33.42 30.47
CA HIS A 145 26.49 32.93 31.83
C HIS A 145 25.43 33.58 32.75
N GLN A 146 24.82 32.72 33.58
CA GLN A 146 24.59 32.74 35.05
C GLN A 146 23.18 32.24 35.44
N GLU A 147 23.05 31.01 35.98
CA GLU A 147 22.85 30.69 37.41
C GLU A 147 21.58 31.29 38.04
N TYR A 148 20.64 30.43 38.48
CA TYR A 148 20.26 30.31 39.90
C TYR A 148 19.34 29.11 40.14
N ALA A 149 19.48 28.53 41.33
CA ALA A 149 19.04 27.21 41.75
C ALA A 149 17.68 27.17 42.45
N GLN A 150 17.14 25.93 42.55
CA GLN A 150 16.44 25.33 43.70
C GLN A 150 15.16 25.99 44.26
N ASP A 151 14.05 25.25 44.30
CA ASP A 151 13.66 24.41 45.45
C ASP A 151 12.13 24.24 45.56
N ARG A 152 11.73 23.19 46.29
CA ARG A 152 10.44 22.87 46.95
C ARG A 152 9.57 21.82 46.26
N SER A 153 9.44 20.59 46.78
CA SER A 153 9.11 20.06 48.13
C SER A 153 7.64 19.67 48.26
N ALA A 154 7.40 18.38 48.57
CA ALA A 154 6.54 17.83 49.64
C ALA A 154 6.04 16.42 49.22
N SER A 155 6.61 15.30 49.70
CA SER A 155 6.42 14.63 51.02
C SER A 155 5.18 13.69 51.08
N PRO A 156 5.10 12.67 51.96
CA PRO A 156 6.11 11.74 52.52
C PRO A 156 5.57 10.26 52.75
N PRO A 157 6.36 9.33 53.36
CA PRO A 157 6.19 7.85 53.36
C PRO A 157 5.94 7.19 54.76
N LEU A 158 5.89 5.84 54.85
CA LEU A 158 6.55 4.93 55.83
C LEU A 158 5.78 3.62 56.16
N ALA A 159 6.55 2.51 56.23
CA ALA A 159 6.22 1.11 56.52
C ALA A 159 6.27 0.81 58.06
N PRO A 160 6.58 -0.40 58.62
CA PRO A 160 6.66 -1.80 58.13
C PRO A 160 6.13 -2.90 59.13
N ASP A 161 6.34 -4.17 58.75
CA ASP A 161 6.77 -5.31 59.61
C ASP A 161 5.74 -6.32 60.20
N GLY A 162 6.05 -7.62 59.98
CA GLY A 162 5.95 -8.67 61.01
C GLY A 162 4.80 -9.68 61.03
N GLY A 163 5.05 -10.92 60.57
CA GLY A 163 4.60 -12.15 61.27
C GLY A 163 3.59 -13.10 60.56
N PRO A 164 3.87 -14.42 60.41
CA PRO A 164 3.00 -15.39 59.76
C PRO A 164 2.27 -16.31 60.76
N HIS A 165 0.98 -16.61 60.55
CA HIS A 165 0.33 -17.79 61.17
C HIS A 165 -0.80 -18.36 60.31
N THR A 166 -0.70 -19.67 60.12
CA THR A 166 -1.66 -20.66 59.61
C THR A 166 -2.87 -20.83 60.54
N TYR A 167 -4.09 -20.97 60.00
CA TYR A 167 -4.99 -22.13 60.19
C TYR A 167 -6.31 -21.93 59.42
N ALA A 168 -6.85 -23.05 58.94
CA ALA A 168 -7.98 -23.19 58.05
C ALA A 168 -9.34 -22.89 58.68
N ASP A 169 -10.29 -22.42 57.87
CA ASP A 169 -11.67 -22.93 57.83
C ASP A 169 -12.36 -22.52 56.52
N GLU A 170 -12.84 -23.51 55.76
CA GLU A 170 -13.86 -23.41 54.70
C GLU A 170 -15.26 -23.37 55.39
N PRO A 171 -16.45 -23.11 54.74
CA PRO A 171 -16.80 -23.50 53.36
C PRO A 171 -17.73 -22.56 52.53
N SER A 172 -17.57 -22.63 51.19
CA SER A 172 -18.61 -22.74 50.12
C SER A 172 -19.78 -21.71 50.01
N PRO A 173 -20.56 -21.66 48.89
CA PRO A 173 -20.31 -20.79 47.73
C PRO A 173 -21.49 -19.85 47.38
N VAL A 174 -21.22 -18.73 46.70
CA VAL A 174 -22.27 -17.89 46.07
C VAL A 174 -22.00 -17.65 44.59
N THR A 175 -22.95 -18.11 43.79
CA THR A 175 -23.19 -17.94 42.37
C THR A 175 -22.98 -16.50 41.87
N SER A 176 -22.28 -16.37 40.75
CA SER A 176 -22.39 -15.22 39.84
C SER A 176 -22.25 -15.74 38.41
N GLN A 177 -23.38 -16.25 37.88
CA GLN A 177 -23.57 -16.44 36.45
C GLN A 177 -23.88 -15.07 35.84
N LEU A 178 -23.02 -14.52 34.98
CA LEU A 178 -23.41 -13.59 33.93
C LEU A 178 -22.37 -13.61 32.77
N HIS A 179 -22.80 -14.20 31.64
CA HIS A 179 -22.43 -13.88 30.25
C HIS A 179 -20.94 -13.91 29.83
N SER A 180 -20.46 -15.03 29.29
CA SER A 180 -19.22 -15.07 28.47
C SER A 180 -19.17 -16.19 27.42
N SER A 181 -20.31 -16.74 26.99
CA SER A 181 -20.35 -17.92 26.10
C SER A 181 -20.47 -17.62 24.60
N ASP A 182 -20.60 -16.36 24.18
CA ASP A 182 -20.79 -16.00 22.77
C ASP A 182 -19.49 -15.63 22.04
N SER A 183 -18.48 -15.14 22.75
CA SER A 183 -17.20 -14.73 22.14
C SER A 183 -16.28 -15.90 21.80
N THR A 184 -16.50 -17.08 22.39
CA THR A 184 -15.72 -18.31 22.11
C THR A 184 -16.29 -19.14 20.97
N PHE A 185 -17.51 -18.87 20.51
CA PHE A 185 -18.15 -19.67 19.46
C PHE A 185 -17.69 -19.24 18.06
N LEU A 186 -17.44 -17.94 17.84
CA LEU A 186 -16.96 -17.43 16.56
C LEU A 186 -15.50 -17.79 16.27
N ALA A 187 -14.66 -17.93 17.29
CA ALA A 187 -13.25 -18.34 17.17
C ALA A 187 -13.05 -19.83 16.78
N SER A 188 -14.14 -20.59 16.57
CA SER A 188 -14.08 -22.03 16.28
C SER A 188 -14.40 -22.40 14.83
N GLN A 189 -14.85 -21.45 14.01
CA GLN A 189 -15.18 -21.72 12.62
C GLN A 189 -13.97 -21.41 11.73
N ALA A 190 -13.55 -22.42 10.94
CA ALA A 190 -12.48 -22.24 9.97
C ALA A 190 -12.82 -21.09 9.01
N PRO A 191 -11.86 -20.17 8.73
CA PRO A 191 -12.11 -19.05 7.84
C PRO A 191 -12.59 -19.52 6.45
N GLN A 192 -13.61 -18.86 5.91
CA GLN A 192 -14.11 -19.16 4.58
C GLN A 192 -13.23 -18.50 3.51
N TRP A 193 -12.36 -19.30 2.90
CA TRP A 193 -11.44 -18.85 1.85
C TRP A 193 -12.06 -18.92 0.46
N THR A 194 -11.99 -17.82 -0.28
CA THR A 194 -12.25 -17.76 -1.72
C THR A 194 -10.93 -17.85 -2.48
N LEU A 195 -10.84 -18.76 -3.45
CA LEU A 195 -9.61 -19.03 -4.20
C LEU A 195 -9.60 -18.31 -5.55
N SER A 196 -8.42 -17.87 -5.98
CA SER A 196 -8.17 -17.53 -7.38
C SER A 196 -8.06 -18.79 -8.25
N GLU A 197 -8.08 -18.60 -9.58
CA GLU A 197 -7.51 -19.61 -10.47
C GLU A 197 -6.00 -19.75 -10.19
N ALA A 198 -5.48 -20.96 -10.39
CA ALA A 198 -4.04 -21.19 -10.32
C ALA A 198 -3.38 -20.66 -11.59
N LEU A 199 -2.37 -19.80 -11.44
CA LEU A 199 -1.59 -19.27 -12.54
C LEU A 199 -0.19 -19.88 -12.52
N THR A 200 0.25 -20.47 -13.63
CA THR A 200 1.58 -21.11 -13.72
C THR A 200 2.38 -20.52 -14.87
N VAL A 201 3.56 -19.97 -14.57
CA VAL A 201 4.48 -19.35 -15.54
C VAL A 201 5.90 -19.82 -15.22
N ASN A 202 6.63 -20.32 -16.23
CA ASN A 202 7.98 -20.90 -16.09
C ASN A 202 8.11 -21.84 -14.89
N LYS A 203 7.13 -22.74 -14.75
CA LYS A 203 6.98 -23.74 -13.67
C LYS A 203 6.73 -23.16 -12.28
N SER A 204 6.73 -21.84 -12.10
CA SER A 204 6.30 -21.23 -10.84
C SER A 204 4.79 -21.14 -10.83
N THR A 205 4.14 -21.61 -9.77
CA THR A 205 2.69 -21.58 -9.62
C THR A 205 2.29 -20.59 -8.54
N PHE A 206 1.22 -19.84 -8.80
CA PHE A 206 0.65 -18.83 -7.92
C PHE A 206 -0.82 -19.16 -7.66
N VAL A 207 -1.24 -19.12 -6.39
CA VAL A 207 -2.64 -19.27 -5.98
C VAL A 207 -2.92 -18.29 -4.86
N ALA A 208 -3.90 -17.42 -5.05
CA ALA A 208 -4.38 -16.52 -4.00
C ALA A 208 -5.59 -17.10 -3.27
N ARG A 209 -5.71 -16.71 -2.00
CA ARG A 209 -6.87 -16.95 -1.14
C ARG A 209 -7.26 -15.65 -0.47
N ALA A 210 -8.54 -15.34 -0.46
CA ALA A 210 -9.08 -14.19 0.27
C ALA A 210 -10.15 -14.65 1.26
N CYS A 211 -10.18 -14.08 2.46
CA CYS A 211 -11.23 -14.32 3.44
C CYS A 211 -11.64 -13.01 4.14
N PRO A 212 -12.88 -12.92 4.66
CA PRO A 212 -13.27 -11.78 5.47
C PRO A 212 -12.48 -11.77 6.78
N VAL A 213 -12.11 -10.58 7.25
CA VAL A 213 -11.49 -10.37 8.57
C VAL A 213 -12.02 -9.08 9.20
N HIS A 214 -12.20 -9.07 10.52
CA HIS A 214 -12.82 -7.95 11.24
C HIS A 214 -11.96 -7.38 12.39
N SER A 215 -10.86 -8.04 12.72
CA SER A 215 -9.89 -7.58 13.73
C SER A 215 -8.49 -8.10 13.40
N LEU A 216 -7.46 -7.53 14.03
CA LEU A 216 -6.09 -8.02 13.88
C LEU A 216 -5.97 -9.49 14.33
N ASP A 217 -6.61 -9.85 15.45
CA ASP A 217 -6.64 -11.22 15.98
C ASP A 217 -7.27 -12.20 14.97
N ASP A 218 -8.35 -11.79 14.31
CA ASP A 218 -9.02 -12.57 13.26
C ASP A 218 -8.11 -12.81 12.06
N ALA A 219 -7.42 -11.77 11.58
CA ALA A 219 -6.46 -11.90 10.47
C ALA A 219 -5.27 -12.80 10.83
N GLN A 220 -4.69 -12.63 12.01
CA GLN A 220 -3.58 -13.46 12.50
C GLN A 220 -4.02 -14.92 12.70
N HIS A 221 -5.20 -15.14 13.30
CA HIS A 221 -5.77 -16.46 13.47
C HIS A 221 -6.05 -17.14 12.13
N ALA A 222 -6.63 -16.42 11.17
CA ALA A 222 -6.94 -16.96 9.85
C ALA A 222 -5.67 -17.39 9.10
N LEU A 223 -4.62 -16.54 9.12
CA LEU A 223 -3.33 -16.85 8.51
C LEU A 223 -2.66 -18.07 9.17
N ALA A 224 -2.60 -18.09 10.51
CA ALA A 224 -2.03 -19.21 11.26
C ALA A 224 -2.79 -20.52 11.01
N HIS A 225 -4.12 -20.47 11.00
CA HIS A 225 -4.97 -21.61 10.68
C HIS A 225 -4.73 -22.10 9.25
N LEU A 226 -4.63 -21.21 8.26
CA LEU A 226 -4.38 -21.57 6.87
C LEU A 226 -3.07 -22.34 6.70
N VAL A 227 -1.97 -21.83 7.27
CA VAL A 227 -0.66 -22.48 7.20
C VAL A 227 -0.67 -23.81 7.96
N ALA A 228 -1.27 -23.87 9.15
CA ALA A 228 -1.31 -25.10 9.95
C ALA A 228 -2.19 -26.21 9.34
N SER A 229 -3.33 -25.84 8.74
CA SER A 229 -4.32 -26.79 8.21
C SER A 229 -4.07 -27.22 6.77
N ASN A 230 -3.35 -26.42 5.97
CA ASN A 230 -3.13 -26.69 4.55
C ASN A 230 -1.67 -26.98 4.23
N LYS A 231 -1.34 -28.27 4.12
CA LYS A 231 0.02 -28.75 3.80
C LYS A 231 0.60 -28.15 2.51
N LYS A 232 -0.21 -27.85 1.50
CA LYS A 232 0.29 -27.25 0.25
C LYS A 232 0.75 -25.82 0.48
N VAL A 233 -0.01 -25.05 1.25
CA VAL A 233 0.33 -23.66 1.63
C VAL A 233 1.58 -23.65 2.51
N ALA A 234 1.65 -24.53 3.52
CA ALA A 234 2.84 -24.67 4.36
C ALA A 234 4.12 -25.04 3.60
N GLN A 235 3.98 -25.65 2.42
CA GLN A 235 5.09 -26.04 1.54
C GLN A 235 5.32 -25.05 0.39
N ALA A 236 4.57 -23.95 0.33
CA ALA A 236 4.84 -22.89 -0.63
C ALA A 236 6.23 -22.27 -0.34
N THR A 237 6.87 -21.79 -1.40
CA THR A 237 8.15 -21.07 -1.27
C THR A 237 7.94 -19.74 -0.55
N HIS A 238 6.80 -19.09 -0.83
CA HIS A 238 6.37 -17.85 -0.19
C HIS A 238 4.84 -17.86 -0.03
N ASN A 239 4.35 -17.29 1.08
CA ASN A 239 2.96 -17.03 1.40
C ASN A 239 2.78 -15.54 1.70
N ILE A 240 2.89 -14.74 0.65
CA ILE A 240 2.77 -13.28 0.70
C ILE A 240 1.37 -12.93 1.20
N SER A 241 1.25 -12.00 2.15
CA SER A 241 -0.05 -11.64 2.71
C SER A 241 -0.24 -10.13 2.82
N ALA A 242 -1.49 -9.69 2.76
CA ALA A 242 -1.88 -8.32 3.04
C ALA A 242 -3.31 -8.29 3.60
N TRP A 243 -3.59 -7.37 4.51
CA TRP A 243 -4.95 -7.16 5.02
C TRP A 243 -5.25 -5.67 5.22
N ARG A 244 -6.54 -5.34 5.11
CA ARG A 244 -7.07 -4.01 5.44
C ARG A 244 -8.34 -4.18 6.24
N ILE A 245 -8.40 -3.63 7.43
CA ILE A 245 -9.49 -3.80 8.39
C ILE A 245 -9.96 -2.42 8.82
N LYS A 246 -11.28 -2.24 8.78
CA LYS A 246 -11.94 -1.00 9.15
C LYS A 246 -13.09 -1.30 10.09
N SER A 247 -12.93 -0.93 11.36
CA SER A 247 -13.97 -1.10 12.38
C SER A 247 -14.46 0.26 12.86
N ARG A 248 -15.78 0.40 13.02
CA ARG A 248 -16.36 1.58 13.66
C ARG A 248 -16.57 1.26 15.14
N PRO A 249 -16.00 2.04 16.07
CA PRO A 249 -16.32 1.91 17.48
C PRO A 249 -17.82 2.13 17.66
N VAL A 250 -18.54 1.09 18.09
CA VAL A 250 -19.93 1.26 18.52
C VAL A 250 -19.84 1.87 19.91
N ALA A 251 -20.05 3.18 20.03
CA ALA A 251 -20.05 3.85 21.32
C ALA A 251 -21.20 3.26 22.16
N ALA A 252 -20.88 2.35 23.08
CA ALA A 252 -21.83 1.78 24.01
C ALA A 252 -22.42 2.92 24.86
N GLY A 253 -23.65 3.34 24.56
CA GLY A 253 -24.45 4.21 25.42
C GLY A 253 -24.18 5.72 25.36
N SER A 254 -23.33 6.23 24.46
CA SER A 254 -23.16 7.68 24.33
C SER A 254 -24.17 8.26 23.33
N MET A 255 -25.20 8.96 23.84
CA MET A 255 -26.16 9.74 23.05
C MET A 255 -25.53 10.94 22.30
N ASN A 256 -24.22 11.13 22.38
CA ASN A 256 -23.48 12.08 21.54
C ASN A 256 -22.80 11.31 20.41
N ALA A 257 -23.51 11.15 19.28
CA ALA A 257 -23.00 10.61 18.01
C ALA A 257 -21.97 11.56 17.33
N ALA A 258 -21.11 12.18 18.12
CA ALA A 258 -20.11 13.15 17.67
C ALA A 258 -18.88 12.38 17.18
N VAL A 259 -18.78 12.24 15.85
CA VAL A 259 -17.58 11.87 15.08
C VAL A 259 -16.86 10.62 15.61
N SER A 260 -17.49 9.44 15.50
CA SER A 260 -16.76 8.19 15.63
C SER A 260 -15.85 8.03 14.40
N THR A 261 -14.56 8.29 14.56
CA THR A 261 -13.55 7.97 13.55
C THR A 261 -13.46 6.45 13.42
N ASP A 262 -13.39 5.96 12.19
CA ASP A 262 -13.20 4.53 11.95
C ASP A 262 -11.76 4.14 12.35
N ILE A 263 -11.59 3.05 13.08
CA ILE A 263 -10.28 2.47 13.38
C ILE A 263 -9.85 1.68 12.16
N VAL A 264 -8.70 2.06 11.61
CA VAL A 264 -8.09 1.43 10.42
C VAL A 264 -6.83 0.69 10.85
N ILE A 265 -6.75 -0.59 10.50
CA ILE A 265 -5.57 -1.44 10.67
C ILE A 265 -5.28 -2.06 9.31
N GLN A 266 -4.06 -1.89 8.82
CA GLN A 266 -3.61 -2.50 7.58
C GLN A 266 -2.13 -2.84 7.69
N ASP A 267 -1.72 -3.94 7.08
CA ASP A 267 -0.35 -4.44 7.12
C ASP A 267 -0.14 -5.47 6.00
N SER A 268 1.11 -5.87 5.79
CA SER A 268 1.50 -6.87 4.79
C SER A 268 2.79 -7.59 5.16
N ASP A 269 2.96 -8.80 4.63
CA ASP A 269 4.17 -9.61 4.77
C ASP A 269 4.59 -10.16 3.40
N ASP A 270 5.86 -9.97 3.05
CA ASP A 270 6.48 -10.49 1.84
C ASP A 270 6.72 -12.02 1.91
N ASP A 271 6.84 -12.60 3.12
CA ASP A 271 7.30 -13.97 3.37
C ASP A 271 8.58 -14.33 2.56
N GLY A 272 9.51 -13.38 2.46
CA GLY A 272 10.76 -13.52 1.72
C GLY A 272 10.68 -13.24 0.21
N GLU A 273 9.49 -13.01 -0.35
CA GLU A 273 9.34 -12.49 -1.72
C GLU A 273 9.41 -10.96 -1.70
N THR A 274 10.63 -10.42 -1.56
CA THR A 274 10.87 -8.98 -1.34
C THR A 274 10.00 -8.07 -2.23
N ALA A 275 9.37 -7.08 -1.60
CA ALA A 275 8.46 -6.07 -2.16
C ALA A 275 7.09 -6.58 -2.64
N ALA A 276 6.73 -7.84 -2.44
CA ALA A 276 5.46 -8.39 -2.91
C ALA A 276 4.26 -8.03 -2.02
N GLY A 277 4.43 -8.06 -0.69
CA GLY A 277 3.41 -7.78 0.31
C GLY A 277 2.91 -6.34 0.23
N GLY A 278 3.83 -5.37 0.19
CA GLY A 278 3.48 -3.96 0.00
C GLY A 278 2.71 -3.70 -1.29
N ARG A 279 3.13 -4.32 -2.41
CA ARG A 279 2.41 -4.26 -3.69
C ARG A 279 1.01 -4.86 -3.62
N LEU A 280 0.86 -5.98 -2.91
CA LEU A 280 -0.42 -6.63 -2.70
C LEU A 280 -1.37 -5.79 -1.81
N LEU A 281 -0.83 -5.16 -0.77
CA LEU A 281 -1.58 -4.21 0.07
C LEU A 281 -2.03 -2.99 -0.74
N HIS A 282 -1.14 -2.43 -1.56
CA HIS A 282 -1.46 -1.31 -2.42
C HIS A 282 -2.56 -1.66 -3.44
N LEU A 283 -2.50 -2.87 -4.04
CA LEU A 283 -3.59 -3.38 -4.88
C LEU A 283 -4.94 -3.34 -4.13
N MET A 284 -4.98 -3.76 -2.86
CA MET A 284 -6.21 -3.67 -2.06
C MET A 284 -6.67 -2.22 -1.82
N GLN A 285 -5.74 -1.28 -1.67
CA GLN A 285 -6.03 0.16 -1.53
C GLN A 285 -6.69 0.71 -2.79
N LEU A 286 -6.10 0.47 -3.96
CA LEU A 286 -6.64 0.89 -5.26
C LEU A 286 -8.03 0.31 -5.53
N MET A 287 -8.27 -0.92 -5.07
CA MET A 287 -9.57 -1.59 -5.22
C MET A 287 -10.61 -1.18 -4.16
N ASP A 288 -10.28 -0.27 -3.24
CA ASP A 288 -11.10 0.10 -2.06
C ASP A 288 -11.59 -1.13 -1.26
N VAL A 289 -10.73 -2.14 -1.15
CA VAL A 289 -11.01 -3.39 -0.43
C VAL A 289 -10.77 -3.19 1.05
N TRP A 290 -11.79 -3.50 1.85
CA TRP A 290 -11.76 -3.44 3.32
C TRP A 290 -12.31 -4.72 3.94
N ASN A 291 -11.91 -5.00 5.17
CA ASN A 291 -12.31 -6.16 5.98
C ASN A 291 -12.00 -7.49 5.29
N ALA A 292 -10.82 -7.55 4.68
CA ALA A 292 -10.34 -8.70 3.93
C ALA A 292 -8.87 -8.96 4.22
N LEU A 293 -8.52 -10.25 4.24
CA LEU A 293 -7.14 -10.77 4.22
C LEU A 293 -6.96 -11.49 2.88
N VAL A 294 -5.88 -11.20 2.19
CA VAL A 294 -5.44 -11.93 0.99
C VAL A 294 -4.08 -12.58 1.26
N VAL A 295 -3.94 -13.83 0.84
CA VAL A 295 -2.70 -14.61 0.91
C VAL A 295 -2.41 -15.19 -0.46
N VAL A 296 -1.27 -14.82 -1.05
CA VAL A 296 -0.77 -15.35 -2.32
C VAL A 296 0.34 -16.35 -2.04
N SER A 297 0.04 -17.64 -2.25
CA SER A 297 1.05 -18.69 -2.18
C SER A 297 1.76 -18.82 -3.52
N ARG A 298 3.09 -18.76 -3.52
CA ARG A 298 3.96 -19.06 -4.66
C ARG A 298 4.74 -20.34 -4.42
N TRP A 299 4.73 -21.25 -5.38
CA TRP A 299 5.65 -22.39 -5.45
C TRP A 299 6.67 -22.14 -6.55
N TYR A 300 7.94 -21.96 -6.19
CA TYR A 300 9.01 -21.66 -7.14
C TYR A 300 9.30 -22.83 -8.07
N GLY A 301 9.30 -22.56 -9.38
CA GLY A 301 9.48 -23.57 -10.43
C GLY A 301 10.92 -23.90 -10.82
N GLY A 302 11.92 -23.26 -10.19
CA GLY A 302 13.33 -23.37 -10.57
C GLY A 302 13.82 -22.34 -11.59
N VAL A 303 12.94 -21.46 -12.10
CA VAL A 303 13.29 -20.37 -13.03
C VAL A 303 12.98 -19.02 -12.41
N LYS A 304 13.99 -18.15 -12.28
CA LYS A 304 13.82 -16.78 -11.79
C LYS A 304 12.93 -16.00 -12.75
N LEU A 305 11.83 -15.47 -12.24
CA LEU A 305 10.90 -14.64 -13.00
C LEU A 305 11.28 -13.15 -12.99
N GLY A 306 12.22 -12.73 -12.15
CA GLY A 306 12.51 -11.30 -12.00
C GLY A 306 11.28 -10.51 -11.53
N PRO A 307 11.13 -9.25 -11.93
CA PRO A 307 9.98 -8.41 -11.58
C PRO A 307 8.64 -8.91 -12.12
N ASP A 308 8.61 -9.75 -13.17
CA ASP A 308 7.37 -10.31 -13.75
C ASP A 308 6.48 -11.01 -12.72
N ARG A 309 7.09 -11.61 -11.70
CA ARG A 309 6.36 -12.30 -10.63
C ARG A 309 5.31 -11.41 -9.95
N PHE A 310 5.57 -10.11 -9.83
CA PHE A 310 4.65 -9.19 -9.15
C PHE A 310 3.33 -9.04 -9.91
N LYS A 311 3.38 -9.06 -11.26
CA LYS A 311 2.17 -9.06 -12.11
C LYS A 311 1.32 -10.27 -11.81
N LEU A 312 1.95 -11.45 -11.72
CA LEU A 312 1.27 -12.71 -11.45
C LEU A 312 0.65 -12.70 -10.05
N ILE A 313 1.39 -12.22 -9.05
CA ILE A 313 0.93 -12.06 -7.66
C ILE A 313 -0.30 -11.15 -7.60
N ASN A 314 -0.22 -9.97 -8.21
CA ASN A 314 -1.33 -9.01 -8.25
C ASN A 314 -2.53 -9.55 -9.02
N GLN A 315 -2.30 -10.25 -10.14
CA GLN A 315 -3.36 -10.85 -10.94
C GLN A 315 -4.14 -11.89 -10.14
N VAL A 316 -3.45 -12.83 -9.48
CA VAL A 316 -4.14 -13.84 -8.65
C VAL A 316 -4.77 -13.20 -7.41
N GLY A 317 -4.11 -12.21 -6.79
CA GLY A 317 -4.66 -11.47 -5.65
C GLY A 317 -5.97 -10.75 -6.00
N ARG A 318 -5.97 -10.00 -7.12
CA ARG A 318 -7.17 -9.35 -7.67
C ARG A 318 -8.27 -10.36 -7.96
N ASP A 319 -7.95 -11.49 -8.60
CA ASP A 319 -8.92 -12.55 -8.91
C ASP A 319 -9.60 -13.09 -7.64
N ALA A 320 -8.83 -13.43 -6.60
CA ALA A 320 -9.40 -13.90 -5.33
C ALA A 320 -10.27 -12.83 -4.65
N LEU A 321 -9.86 -11.55 -4.68
CA LEU A 321 -10.61 -10.45 -4.08
C LEU A 321 -11.94 -10.18 -4.81
N VAL A 322 -11.92 -10.19 -6.15
CA VAL A 322 -13.12 -10.02 -6.98
C VAL A 322 -14.08 -11.19 -6.81
N LYS A 323 -13.58 -12.43 -6.92
CA LYS A 323 -14.38 -13.64 -6.69
C LYS A 323 -14.96 -13.71 -5.28
N GLY A 324 -14.23 -13.20 -4.29
CA GLY A 324 -14.68 -13.14 -2.90
C GLY A 324 -15.72 -12.05 -2.62
N GLY A 325 -16.03 -11.19 -3.60
CA GLY A 325 -16.98 -10.10 -3.44
C GLY A 325 -16.46 -8.93 -2.59
N PHE A 326 -15.15 -8.84 -2.37
CA PHE A 326 -14.53 -7.78 -1.57
C PHE A 326 -14.36 -6.47 -2.35
N ALA A 327 -14.19 -6.57 -3.66
CA ALA A 327 -14.03 -5.43 -4.54
C ALA A 327 -15.37 -5.02 -5.14
N LYS A 328 -15.69 -3.72 -5.11
CA LYS A 328 -16.79 -3.18 -5.90
C LYS A 328 -16.36 -3.23 -7.35
N VAL A 329 -16.95 -4.11 -8.16
CA VAL A 329 -16.79 -4.06 -9.61
C VAL A 329 -17.39 -2.73 -10.05
N LYS A 330 -16.55 -1.76 -10.41
CA LYS A 330 -17.01 -0.55 -11.10
C LYS A 330 -17.50 -1.04 -12.45
N ASP A 331 -18.83 -1.15 -12.63
CA ASP A 331 -19.43 -1.43 -13.93
C ASP A 331 -18.96 -0.36 -14.92
N GLN A 332 -17.98 -0.70 -15.76
CA GLN A 332 -17.66 0.07 -16.96
C GLN A 332 -18.78 -0.19 -17.97
N HIS A 333 -19.94 0.43 -17.73
CA HIS A 333 -21.11 0.32 -18.59
C HIS A 333 -21.83 1.66 -18.72
N GLU A 334 -21.12 2.72 -19.12
CA GLU A 334 -21.75 3.94 -19.65
C GLU A 334 -20.95 4.54 -20.82
N GLU A 335 -21.00 3.88 -21.98
CA GLU A 335 -20.82 4.55 -23.27
C GLU A 335 -22.16 4.56 -24.04
N GLY A 336 -22.63 5.76 -24.40
CA GLY A 336 -23.37 5.95 -25.66
C GLY A 336 -24.89 6.06 -25.63
N GLY A 337 -25.51 6.50 -24.53
CA GLY A 337 -26.97 6.67 -24.43
C GLY A 337 -27.52 8.04 -24.87
N ASN A 338 -27.11 8.63 -26.02
CA ASN A 338 -27.63 9.94 -26.42
C ASN A 338 -28.85 9.86 -27.36
N LYS A 339 -30.04 10.03 -26.77
CA LYS A 339 -31.32 10.30 -27.45
C LYS A 339 -31.36 11.75 -27.92
N ALA A 340 -31.46 12.01 -29.23
CA ALA A 340 -32.19 13.20 -29.72
C ALA A 340 -32.55 13.15 -31.22
N ARG A 341 -33.86 12.93 -31.46
CA ARG A 341 -34.74 13.65 -32.39
C ARG A 341 -34.43 13.65 -33.91
N GLY A 342 -35.38 13.05 -34.63
CA GLY A 342 -35.42 12.96 -36.08
C GLY A 342 -35.72 14.24 -36.86
N LYS A 343 -35.37 14.15 -38.15
CA LYS A 343 -35.96 14.76 -39.35
C LYS A 343 -35.12 14.17 -40.49
N GLY A 344 -35.61 13.43 -41.47
CA GLY A 344 -36.80 13.65 -42.27
C GLY A 344 -36.36 13.81 -43.72
N LYS A 345 -36.49 12.72 -44.50
CA LYS A 345 -36.63 12.62 -45.97
C LYS A 345 -35.87 13.61 -46.89
N GLY A 346 -35.10 13.05 -47.81
CA GLY A 346 -34.78 13.68 -49.10
C GLY A 346 -34.03 12.74 -50.04
N LYS A 347 -34.75 12.12 -50.98
CA LYS A 347 -34.24 11.23 -52.02
C LYS A 347 -34.13 12.02 -53.32
N LYS A 348 -32.93 12.10 -53.90
CA LYS A 348 -32.65 12.22 -55.33
C LYS A 348 -31.21 11.83 -55.57
#